data_AF-A0A542AY18-F1
#
_entry.id   AF-A0A542AY18-F1
#
_cell.length_a   1.000
_cell.length_b   1.000
_cell.length_c   1.000
_cell.angle_alpha   90.00
_cell.angle_beta   90.00
_cell.angle_gamma   90.00
#
_symmetry.space_group_name_H-M   'P 1'
#
loop_
_entity.id
_entity.type
_entity.pdbx_description
1 polymer ?
#
loop_
_entity_poly.entity_id
_entity_poly.type
_entity_poly.pdbx_seq_one_letter_code
_entity_poly.pdbx_strand_id
1 'polypeptide(L)'
;MKNGQHTELKEILENDNLFLKFYSTSHITDIYSSFKETDEQRKLIDSDLDFISQITKNKCLYNSTDGKVIAGDYDPKELFQERVEQKDLFNDISIDGLSELFNSSEVGKELGIPIMESLKNIPLDPSFKEAFEKPESKEMMNRLFPGLKDNLTMEGWFNYFNKMLKGLNDGEDYKELRNIIQESTNLNRDKIFNSSDPYSFLDNHYKKFGGERKTPSLESKHSPEWFNEISNEYVQLDMHGYQEDRVKINKGRKETFQNTTEDSFHAAFASTCDFYLLNDKKAFNKTSKVYDELKINTWVQKPKEFIDHYNKFLSSRDYKLHLQIFMDLISSNNFIEQKTDSGLFYTMYPPIYLFDFFNKITRFEGVDGAKLTYLSQNKPTNYFVTFLEIKNLVQRLEEFFGLDNDGSGELTKDEFYKEEWKKRVWSINESLSLRFQANNYHAQLYFDIEKEPAGNNG
;
A
#
# COMPACT_ATOMS: atom_id res chain seq x y z
N MET A 1 -2.33 14.57 15.08
CA MET A 1 -0.91 14.85 15.38
C MET A 1 -0.57 16.32 15.20
N LYS A 2 -0.64 16.90 13.99
CA LYS A 2 -0.33 18.33 13.73
C LYS A 2 -0.98 19.31 14.72
N ASN A 3 -2.28 19.16 14.95
CA ASN A 3 -3.07 20.07 15.82
C ASN A 3 -2.98 19.71 17.32
N GLY A 4 -1.90 19.04 17.78
CA GLY A 4 -1.72 18.65 19.18
C GLY A 4 -2.59 17.47 19.65
N GLN A 5 -3.35 16.84 18.76
CA GLN A 5 -4.03 15.57 19.04
C GLN A 5 -3.05 14.40 18.90
N HIS A 6 -3.12 13.41 19.80
CA HIS A 6 -2.22 12.25 19.83
C HIS A 6 -0.73 12.62 20.04
N THR A 7 -0.43 13.47 21.04
CA THR A 7 0.94 13.92 21.34
C THR A 7 1.89 12.76 21.65
N GLU A 8 1.47 11.79 22.47
CA GLU A 8 2.27 10.61 22.79
C GLU A 8 2.63 9.80 21.52
N LEU A 9 1.67 9.58 20.62
CA LEU A 9 1.95 8.92 19.34
C LEU A 9 2.99 9.71 18.53
N LYS A 10 2.84 11.04 18.48
CA LYS A 10 3.77 11.89 17.76
C LYS A 10 5.19 11.77 18.34
N GLU A 11 5.34 11.83 19.66
CA GLU A 11 6.64 11.69 20.35
C GLU A 11 7.29 10.33 20.07
N ILE A 12 6.51 9.25 20.06
CA ILE A 12 6.97 7.90 19.70
C ILE A 12 7.47 7.88 18.24
N LEU A 13 6.66 8.41 17.31
CA LEU A 13 6.95 8.39 15.88
C LEU A 13 8.06 9.37 15.47
N GLU A 14 8.38 10.39 16.26
CA GLU A 14 9.51 11.30 16.01
C GLU A 14 10.88 10.61 16.18
N ASN A 15 10.90 9.36 16.67
CA ASN A 15 12.12 8.56 16.77
C ASN A 15 12.51 7.94 15.41
N ASP A 16 13.24 8.71 14.61
CA ASP A 16 13.71 8.30 13.28
C ASP A 16 14.66 7.08 13.30
N ASN A 17 15.25 6.77 14.46
CA ASN A 17 16.08 5.58 14.64
C ASN A 17 15.26 4.30 14.81
N LEU A 18 13.95 4.38 15.06
CA LEU A 18 13.08 3.21 15.20
C LEU A 18 12.14 3.04 14.02
N PHE A 19 11.52 4.13 13.58
CA PHE A 19 10.46 4.06 12.59
C PHE A 19 10.90 4.68 11.28
N LEU A 20 10.88 3.88 10.22
CA LEU A 20 10.82 4.40 8.88
C LEU A 20 9.37 4.74 8.55
N LYS A 21 9.11 6.01 8.24
CA LYS A 21 7.77 6.54 8.00
C LYS A 21 7.70 7.08 6.60
N PHE A 22 6.62 6.74 5.90
CA PHE A 22 6.37 7.23 4.56
C PHE A 22 5.11 8.08 4.52
N TYR A 23 5.12 9.07 3.64
CA TYR A 23 3.88 9.56 3.03
C TYR A 23 3.73 8.92 1.66
N SER A 24 2.62 9.17 0.99
CA SER A 24 2.36 8.68 -0.36
C SER A 24 1.83 9.80 -1.23
N THR A 25 1.82 9.58 -2.55
CA THR A 25 1.16 10.50 -3.49
C THR A 25 -0.32 10.71 -3.16
N SER A 26 -1.00 9.77 -2.52
CA SER A 26 -2.39 9.94 -2.05
C SER A 26 -2.54 11.02 -0.98
N HIS A 27 -1.55 11.18 -0.09
CA HIS A 27 -1.57 12.27 0.91
C HIS A 27 -1.55 13.65 0.23
N ILE A 28 -0.77 13.77 -0.84
CA ILE A 28 -0.74 14.99 -1.64
C ILE A 28 -2.11 15.20 -2.33
N THR A 29 -2.87 14.12 -2.62
CA THR A 29 -4.12 14.22 -3.40
C THR A 29 -5.21 14.72 -2.50
N ASP A 30 -5.25 14.21 -1.28
CA ASP A 30 -6.17 14.67 -0.25
C ASP A 30 -5.97 16.16 0.03
N ILE A 31 -4.73 16.62 0.19
CA ILE A 31 -4.43 18.05 0.38
C ILE A 31 -4.89 18.86 -0.84
N TYR A 32 -4.53 18.39 -2.04
CA TYR A 32 -4.92 19.02 -3.31
C TYR A 32 -6.43 19.10 -3.50
N SER A 33 -7.20 18.10 -3.07
CA SER A 33 -8.67 18.08 -3.20
C SER A 33 -9.35 19.27 -2.50
N SER A 34 -8.68 19.82 -1.48
CA SER A 34 -9.18 20.99 -0.77
C SER A 34 -8.78 22.31 -1.45
N PHE A 35 -7.74 22.33 -2.29
CA PHE A 35 -7.02 23.51 -2.77
C PHE A 35 -7.93 24.57 -3.41
N LYS A 36 -7.67 25.83 -3.06
CA LYS A 36 -8.18 27.03 -3.72
C LYS A 36 -7.05 28.04 -3.78
N GLU A 37 -7.14 28.91 -4.77
CA GLU A 37 -6.16 29.98 -4.99
C GLU A 37 -6.38 31.16 -4.05
N THR A 38 -6.39 30.92 -2.73
CA THR A 38 -6.46 31.95 -1.70
C THR A 38 -5.22 31.90 -0.81
N ASP A 39 -4.75 33.07 -0.36
CA ASP A 39 -3.54 33.16 0.48
C ASP A 39 -3.69 32.41 1.81
N GLU A 40 -4.89 32.46 2.41
CA GLU A 40 -5.18 31.73 3.66
C GLU A 40 -5.05 30.22 3.47
N GLN A 41 -5.57 29.70 2.37
CA GLN A 41 -5.51 28.27 2.10
C GLN A 41 -4.10 27.81 1.72
N ARG A 42 -3.37 28.61 0.94
CA ARG A 42 -1.95 28.33 0.63
C ARG A 42 -1.14 28.17 1.91
N LYS A 43 -1.32 29.05 2.90
CA LYS A 43 -0.64 28.93 4.22
C LYS A 43 -1.01 27.67 4.99
N LEU A 44 -2.28 27.26 4.95
CA LEU A 44 -2.71 26.02 5.61
C LEU A 44 -2.07 24.79 4.96
N ILE A 45 -2.09 24.75 3.62
CA ILE A 45 -1.49 23.69 2.81
C ILE A 45 0.01 23.63 3.04
N ASP A 46 0.73 24.76 2.98
CA ASP A 46 2.17 24.82 3.25
C ASP A 46 2.49 24.23 4.63
N SER A 47 1.68 24.57 5.63
CA SER A 47 1.83 24.03 6.97
C SER A 47 1.52 22.53 7.07
N ASP A 48 0.61 21.98 6.25
CA ASP A 48 0.35 20.53 6.17
C ASP A 48 1.52 19.80 5.51
N LEU A 49 2.04 20.34 4.40
CA LEU A 49 3.19 19.80 3.68
C LEU A 49 4.47 19.84 4.52
N ASP A 50 4.71 20.93 5.25
CA ASP A 50 5.81 21.04 6.23
C ASP A 50 5.71 19.97 7.32
N PHE A 51 4.48 19.71 7.82
CA PHE A 51 4.27 18.69 8.83
C PHE A 51 4.55 17.27 8.28
N ILE A 52 4.12 16.98 7.04
CA ILE A 52 4.45 15.72 6.36
C ILE A 52 5.97 15.58 6.19
N SER A 53 6.64 16.64 5.73
CA SER A 53 8.10 16.66 5.58
C SER A 53 8.81 16.40 6.91
N GLN A 54 8.38 17.06 7.99
CA GLN A 54 8.95 16.89 9.32
C GLN A 54 8.88 15.44 9.82
N ILE A 55 7.74 14.77 9.67
CA ILE A 55 7.49 13.45 10.24
C ILE A 55 8.08 12.32 9.38
N THR A 56 8.08 12.48 8.06
CA THR A 56 8.52 11.44 7.11
C THR A 56 9.93 11.64 6.58
N LYS A 57 10.55 12.80 6.82
CA LYS A 57 11.83 13.19 6.23
C LYS A 57 11.82 13.06 4.70
N ASN A 58 10.70 13.46 4.08
CA ASN A 58 10.47 13.42 2.63
C ASN A 58 10.49 12.01 2.01
N LYS A 59 10.34 10.96 2.82
CA LYS A 59 10.21 9.58 2.31
C LYS A 59 8.81 9.36 1.74
N CYS A 60 8.73 9.14 0.43
CA CYS A 60 7.50 9.04 -0.33
C CYS A 60 7.33 7.66 -0.98
N LEU A 61 6.14 7.08 -0.85
CA LEU A 61 5.67 5.93 -1.64
C LEU A 61 4.90 6.42 -2.86
N TYR A 62 5.26 5.86 -4.02
CA TYR A 62 4.60 6.20 -5.28
C TYR A 62 4.67 5.03 -6.26
N ASN A 63 3.75 5.05 -7.22
CA ASN A 63 3.79 4.15 -8.37
C ASN A 63 4.81 4.67 -9.40
N SER A 64 5.81 3.87 -9.73
CA SER A 64 6.82 4.17 -10.73
C SER A 64 6.30 3.91 -12.15
N THR A 65 7.03 4.46 -13.13
CA THR A 65 6.69 4.29 -14.55
C THR A 65 6.83 2.85 -15.05
N ASP A 66 7.59 2.00 -14.35
CA ASP A 66 7.69 0.56 -14.60
C ASP A 66 6.64 -0.28 -13.85
N GLY A 67 5.63 0.37 -13.27
CA GLY A 67 4.48 -0.29 -12.65
C GLY A 67 4.77 -0.93 -11.29
N LYS A 68 5.74 -0.39 -10.55
CA LYS A 68 6.08 -0.83 -9.19
C LYS A 68 5.70 0.22 -8.16
N VAL A 69 5.46 -0.20 -6.92
CA VAL A 69 5.49 0.74 -5.79
C VAL A 69 6.93 0.80 -5.29
N ILE A 70 7.48 2.01 -5.20
CA ILE A 70 8.83 2.25 -4.70
C ILE A 70 8.82 3.36 -3.65
N ALA A 71 9.82 3.33 -2.77
CA ALA A 71 10.13 4.44 -1.89
C ALA A 71 11.22 5.34 -2.49
N GLY A 72 10.98 6.65 -2.46
CA GLY A 72 11.96 7.66 -2.85
C GLY A 72 12.01 8.84 -1.88
N ASP A 73 12.93 9.75 -2.17
CA ASP A 73 13.07 11.04 -1.48
C ASP A 73 12.43 12.13 -2.34
N TYR A 74 11.25 12.59 -1.95
CA TYR A 74 10.51 13.63 -2.67
C TYR A 74 9.99 14.67 -1.68
N ASP A 75 10.18 15.94 -1.99
CA ASP A 75 9.60 17.01 -1.17
C ASP A 75 8.08 17.07 -1.40
N PRO A 76 7.24 16.97 -0.35
CA PRO A 76 5.80 17.12 -0.47
C PRO A 76 5.36 18.39 -1.20
N LYS A 77 6.11 19.49 -1.08
CA LYS A 77 5.82 20.76 -1.76
C LYS A 77 6.05 20.70 -3.25
N GLU A 78 7.11 20.02 -3.70
CA GLU A 78 7.38 19.82 -5.12
C GLU A 78 6.27 18.98 -5.76
N LEU A 79 5.91 17.85 -5.16
CA LEU A 79 4.82 17.00 -5.65
C LEU A 79 3.46 17.72 -5.65
N PHE A 80 3.20 18.56 -4.64
CA PHE A 80 1.98 19.36 -4.61
C PHE A 80 1.96 20.38 -5.75
N GLN A 81 3.06 21.07 -5.98
CA GLN A 81 3.17 22.06 -7.04
C GLN A 81 3.03 21.43 -8.43
N GLU A 82 3.63 20.26 -8.67
CA GLU A 82 3.44 19.51 -9.92
C GLU A 82 1.96 19.24 -10.19
N ARG A 83 1.17 18.90 -9.16
CA ARG A 83 -0.27 18.69 -9.32
C ARG A 83 -1.05 19.97 -9.58
N VAL A 84 -0.67 21.07 -8.96
CA VAL A 84 -1.26 22.37 -9.26
C VAL A 84 -0.99 22.78 -10.70
N GLU A 85 0.20 22.51 -11.22
CA GLU A 85 0.57 22.79 -12.61
C GLU A 85 -0.17 21.88 -13.61
N GLN A 86 -0.44 20.63 -13.21
CA GLN A 86 -1.14 19.67 -14.06
C GLN A 86 -2.67 19.72 -13.96
N LYS A 87 -3.23 20.57 -13.08
CA LYS A 87 -4.66 20.57 -12.74
C LYS A 87 -5.59 20.68 -13.93
N ASP A 88 -5.20 21.41 -14.97
CA ASP A 88 -6.05 21.72 -16.13
C ASP A 88 -5.83 20.75 -17.30
N LEU A 89 -4.77 19.94 -17.27
CA LEU A 89 -4.38 19.06 -18.39
C LEU A 89 -5.41 17.95 -18.67
N PHE A 90 -6.16 17.50 -17.65
CA PHE A 90 -7.10 16.38 -17.77
C PHE A 90 -8.52 16.72 -17.30
N ASN A 91 -8.83 18.01 -17.16
CA ASN A 91 -10.16 18.47 -16.76
C ASN A 91 -11.23 18.23 -17.84
N ASP A 92 -10.83 18.00 -19.09
CA ASP A 92 -11.74 17.57 -20.14
C ASP A 92 -11.13 16.47 -21.01
N ILE A 93 -11.51 15.22 -20.73
CA ILE A 93 -11.13 14.06 -21.56
C ILE A 93 -12.12 13.79 -22.69
N SER A 94 -13.04 14.73 -22.98
CA SER A 94 -13.87 14.67 -24.19
C SER A 94 -12.99 14.68 -25.45
N ILE A 95 -13.52 14.28 -26.60
CA ILE A 95 -12.74 14.37 -27.85
C ILE A 95 -12.36 15.83 -28.14
N ASP A 96 -13.22 16.80 -27.81
CA ASP A 96 -12.93 18.23 -28.01
C ASP A 96 -11.81 18.70 -27.07
N GLY A 97 -11.87 18.36 -25.79
CA GLY A 97 -10.82 18.68 -24.81
C GLY A 97 -9.48 18.03 -25.16
N LEU A 98 -9.48 16.76 -25.58
CA LEU A 98 -8.28 16.09 -26.10
C LEU A 98 -7.75 16.79 -27.36
N SER A 99 -8.63 17.21 -28.27
CA SER A 99 -8.25 17.93 -29.48
C SER A 99 -7.55 19.26 -29.15
N GLU A 100 -8.00 19.99 -28.13
CA GLU A 100 -7.33 21.21 -27.67
C GLU A 100 -5.90 20.95 -27.18
N LEU A 101 -5.66 19.84 -26.47
CA LEU A 101 -4.32 19.44 -26.04
C LEU A 101 -3.40 19.15 -27.24
N PHE A 102 -3.90 18.42 -28.25
CA PHE A 102 -3.12 18.14 -29.46
C PHE A 102 -2.87 19.41 -30.30
N ASN A 103 -3.81 20.37 -30.29
CA ASN A 103 -3.68 21.63 -30.98
C ASN A 103 -2.63 22.59 -30.36
N SER A 104 -2.05 22.24 -29.21
CA SER A 104 -0.98 23.03 -28.57
C SER A 104 0.38 22.95 -29.28
N SER A 105 0.57 21.98 -30.19
CA SER A 105 1.82 21.80 -30.95
C SER A 105 1.56 21.75 -32.47
N GLU A 106 2.55 22.14 -33.27
CA GLU A 106 2.45 22.16 -34.74
C GLU A 106 2.25 20.74 -35.32
N VAL A 107 2.95 19.75 -34.78
CA VAL A 107 2.79 18.32 -35.11
C VAL A 107 1.41 17.80 -34.72
N GLY A 108 0.88 18.21 -33.56
CA GLY A 108 -0.44 17.81 -33.11
C GLY A 108 -1.58 18.43 -33.92
N LYS A 109 -1.38 19.59 -34.56
CA LYS A 109 -2.34 20.15 -35.53
C LYS A 109 -2.39 19.35 -36.83
N GLU A 110 -1.24 18.95 -37.38
CA GLU A 110 -1.18 18.23 -38.66
C GLU A 110 -1.69 16.79 -38.56
N LEU A 111 -1.43 16.11 -37.45
CA LEU A 111 -1.79 14.70 -37.27
C LEU A 111 -2.99 14.48 -36.33
N GLY A 112 -3.16 15.34 -35.31
CA GLY A 112 -4.17 15.14 -34.27
C GLY A 112 -5.59 15.42 -34.76
N ILE A 113 -5.81 16.48 -35.54
CA ILE A 113 -7.16 16.85 -36.02
C ILE A 113 -7.79 15.73 -36.88
N PRO A 114 -7.12 15.18 -37.92
CA PRO A 114 -7.71 14.10 -38.71
C PRO A 114 -7.97 12.81 -37.92
N ILE A 115 -7.11 12.50 -36.94
CA ILE A 115 -7.29 11.34 -36.05
C ILE A 115 -8.52 11.54 -35.16
N MET A 116 -8.69 12.72 -34.56
CA MET A 116 -9.83 13.03 -33.70
C MET A 116 -11.14 13.05 -34.49
N GLU A 117 -11.17 13.63 -35.69
CA GLU A 117 -12.35 13.60 -36.57
C GLU A 117 -12.72 12.17 -36.98
N SER A 118 -11.72 11.32 -37.25
CA SER A 118 -11.95 9.90 -37.54
C SER A 118 -12.53 9.18 -36.33
N LEU A 119 -11.98 9.41 -35.14
CA LEU A 119 -12.46 8.82 -33.88
C LEU A 119 -13.92 9.19 -33.61
N LYS A 120 -14.31 10.46 -33.79
CA LYS A 120 -15.68 10.94 -33.51
C LYS A 120 -16.78 10.10 -34.17
N ASN A 121 -16.52 9.65 -35.39
CA ASN A 121 -17.50 8.97 -36.23
C ASN A 121 -17.51 7.45 -36.07
N ILE A 122 -16.61 6.87 -35.27
CA ILE A 122 -16.59 5.41 -35.05
C ILE A 122 -17.84 5.02 -34.25
N PRO A 123 -18.72 4.14 -34.78
CA PRO A 123 -19.87 3.67 -34.04
C PRO A 123 -19.42 2.79 -32.86
N LEU A 124 -20.16 2.86 -31.75
CA LEU A 124 -19.95 1.95 -30.63
C LEU A 124 -20.36 0.52 -31.01
N ASP A 125 -19.83 -0.43 -30.25
CA ASP A 125 -20.17 -1.84 -30.41
C ASP A 125 -21.71 -2.06 -30.36
N PRO A 126 -22.28 -2.89 -31.24
CA PRO A 126 -23.72 -3.16 -31.27
C PRO A 126 -24.32 -3.58 -29.91
N SER A 127 -23.51 -4.17 -29.02
CA SER A 127 -23.92 -4.51 -27.65
C SER A 127 -24.40 -3.29 -26.85
N PHE A 128 -23.88 -2.09 -27.08
CA PHE A 128 -24.39 -0.87 -26.45
C PHE A 128 -25.82 -0.57 -26.89
N LYS A 129 -26.11 -0.69 -28.18
CA LYS A 129 -27.46 -0.51 -28.71
C LYS A 129 -28.42 -1.52 -28.09
N GLU A 130 -28.03 -2.79 -28.06
CA GLU A 130 -28.83 -3.83 -27.41
C GLU A 130 -29.08 -3.54 -25.93
N ALA A 131 -28.08 -3.02 -25.21
CA ALA A 131 -28.20 -2.71 -23.79
C ALA A 131 -29.22 -1.58 -23.52
N PHE A 132 -29.40 -0.63 -24.45
CA PHE A 132 -30.44 0.40 -24.37
C PHE A 132 -31.83 -0.07 -24.82
N GLU A 133 -31.94 -1.22 -25.48
CA GLU A 133 -33.20 -1.81 -25.96
C GLU A 133 -33.76 -2.85 -24.98
N LYS A 134 -32.90 -3.66 -24.34
CA LYS A 134 -33.28 -4.71 -23.38
C LYS A 134 -33.80 -4.10 -22.07
N PRO A 135 -35.02 -4.42 -21.60
CA PRO A 135 -35.58 -3.85 -20.37
C PRO A 135 -34.68 -4.00 -19.14
N GLU A 136 -34.00 -5.14 -19.01
CA GLU A 136 -33.14 -5.49 -17.87
C GLU A 136 -31.92 -4.57 -17.72
N SER A 137 -31.33 -4.11 -18.82
CA SER A 137 -30.14 -3.23 -18.84
C SER A 137 -30.47 -1.77 -19.14
N LYS A 138 -31.62 -1.51 -19.77
CA LYS A 138 -32.01 -0.18 -20.25
C LYS A 138 -32.11 0.83 -19.13
N GLU A 139 -32.70 0.47 -18.00
CA GLU A 139 -32.83 1.39 -16.86
C GLU A 139 -31.44 1.78 -16.32
N MET A 140 -30.58 0.79 -16.09
CA MET A 140 -29.20 0.99 -15.64
C MET A 140 -28.41 1.86 -16.62
N MET A 141 -28.46 1.56 -17.92
CA MET A 141 -27.73 2.33 -18.94
C MET A 141 -28.21 3.78 -19.04
N ASN A 142 -29.51 4.04 -18.90
CA ASN A 142 -30.04 5.41 -18.91
C ASN A 142 -29.68 6.19 -17.64
N ARG A 143 -29.52 5.52 -16.50
CA ARG A 143 -29.05 6.15 -15.25
C ARG A 143 -27.55 6.45 -15.30
N LEU A 144 -26.72 5.51 -15.79
CA LEU A 144 -25.26 5.67 -15.87
C LEU A 144 -24.80 6.62 -16.98
N PHE A 145 -25.43 6.54 -18.15
CA PHE A 145 -25.04 7.32 -19.33
C PHE A 145 -26.25 8.05 -19.92
N PRO A 146 -26.82 9.04 -19.20
CA PRO A 146 -28.01 9.74 -19.64
C PRO A 146 -27.77 10.49 -20.96
N GLY A 147 -28.45 10.06 -22.02
CA GLY A 147 -28.36 10.64 -23.37
C GLY A 147 -27.41 9.95 -24.34
N LEU A 148 -26.63 8.94 -23.89
CA LEU A 148 -25.73 8.19 -24.79
C LEU A 148 -26.47 7.45 -25.91
N LYS A 149 -27.70 6.99 -25.64
CA LYS A 149 -28.57 6.34 -26.65
C LYS A 149 -28.81 7.19 -27.90
N ASP A 150 -28.72 8.52 -27.77
CA ASP A 150 -28.99 9.47 -28.86
C ASP A 150 -27.71 9.73 -29.70
N ASN A 151 -26.55 9.28 -29.23
CA ASN A 151 -25.26 9.37 -29.94
C ASN A 151 -24.37 8.14 -29.65
N LEU A 152 -24.64 7.01 -30.31
CA LEU A 152 -23.89 5.76 -30.15
C LEU A 152 -22.59 5.73 -30.98
N THR A 153 -21.79 6.78 -30.85
CA THR A 153 -20.45 6.88 -31.44
C THR A 153 -19.40 7.03 -30.34
N MET A 154 -18.12 6.94 -30.69
CA MET A 154 -17.03 7.25 -29.76
C MET A 154 -17.10 8.70 -29.27
N GLU A 155 -17.54 9.66 -30.09
CA GLU A 155 -17.79 11.03 -29.61
C GLU A 155 -18.83 11.05 -28.49
N GLY A 156 -19.96 10.37 -28.69
CA GLY A 156 -20.95 10.21 -27.64
C GLY A 156 -20.36 9.56 -26.39
N TRP A 157 -19.65 8.44 -26.55
CA TRP A 157 -19.01 7.74 -25.43
C TRP A 157 -18.07 8.64 -24.64
N PHE A 158 -17.07 9.26 -25.26
CA PHE A 158 -16.12 10.14 -24.58
C PHE A 158 -16.84 11.30 -23.86
N ASN A 159 -17.85 11.90 -24.49
CA ASN A 159 -18.62 12.99 -23.89
C ASN A 159 -19.40 12.56 -22.65
N TYR A 160 -20.15 11.45 -22.74
CA TYR A 160 -20.97 10.98 -21.61
C TYR A 160 -20.14 10.28 -20.54
N PHE A 161 -19.03 9.64 -20.91
CA PHE A 161 -18.06 9.08 -19.96
C PHE A 161 -17.33 10.19 -19.19
N ASN A 162 -16.89 11.25 -19.85
CA ASN A 162 -16.33 12.44 -19.18
C ASN A 162 -17.33 13.06 -18.21
N LYS A 163 -18.61 13.18 -18.59
CA LYS A 163 -19.68 13.64 -17.70
C LYS A 163 -19.86 12.72 -16.49
N MET A 164 -19.85 11.40 -16.70
CA MET A 164 -19.92 10.42 -15.62
C MET A 164 -18.72 10.57 -14.67
N LEU A 165 -17.49 10.64 -15.17
CA LEU A 165 -16.30 10.82 -14.33
C LEU A 165 -16.35 12.12 -13.52
N LYS A 166 -16.77 13.24 -14.15
CA LYS A 166 -17.03 14.50 -13.43
C LYS A 166 -18.11 14.33 -12.39
N GLY A 167 -19.20 13.64 -12.70
CA GLY A 167 -20.25 13.32 -11.74
C GLY A 167 -19.76 12.49 -10.55
N LEU A 168 -18.88 11.52 -10.77
CA LEU A 168 -18.32 10.66 -9.71
C LEU A 168 -17.33 11.42 -8.83
N ASN A 169 -16.42 12.19 -9.43
CA ASN A 169 -15.34 12.88 -8.72
C ASN A 169 -15.76 14.26 -8.19
N ASP A 170 -16.71 14.91 -8.86
CA ASP A 170 -17.18 16.26 -8.57
C ASP A 170 -18.61 16.36 -8.06
N GLY A 171 -19.42 15.35 -8.32
CA GLY A 171 -20.86 15.28 -8.05
C GLY A 171 -21.25 14.25 -6.98
N GLU A 172 -22.56 13.99 -6.87
CA GLU A 172 -23.11 12.97 -5.99
C GLU A 172 -23.30 11.62 -6.70
N ASP A 173 -22.89 11.51 -7.97
CA ASP A 173 -23.22 10.37 -8.85
C ASP A 173 -22.63 9.06 -8.34
N TYR A 174 -21.61 9.11 -7.48
CA TYR A 174 -21.10 7.92 -6.82
C TYR A 174 -22.15 7.24 -5.94
N LYS A 175 -22.98 8.03 -5.25
CA LYS A 175 -24.10 7.50 -4.46
C LYS A 175 -25.12 6.81 -5.38
N GLU A 176 -25.35 7.37 -6.55
CA GLU A 176 -26.28 6.80 -7.53
C GLU A 176 -25.74 5.49 -8.12
N LEU A 177 -24.47 5.47 -8.52
CA LEU A 177 -23.78 4.24 -8.96
C LEU A 177 -23.88 3.15 -7.88
N ARG A 178 -23.66 3.53 -6.63
CA ARG A 178 -23.79 2.62 -5.48
C ARG A 178 -25.21 2.06 -5.35
N ASN A 179 -26.22 2.92 -5.41
CA ASN A 179 -27.63 2.51 -5.34
C ASN A 179 -27.97 1.55 -6.48
N ILE A 180 -27.54 1.83 -7.71
CA ILE A 180 -27.74 0.94 -8.87
C ILE A 180 -27.19 -0.47 -8.59
N ILE A 181 -25.98 -0.56 -8.02
CA ILE A 181 -25.35 -1.86 -7.71
C ILE A 181 -26.10 -2.57 -6.60
N GLN A 182 -26.46 -1.86 -5.52
CA GLN A 182 -27.18 -2.46 -4.39
C GLN A 182 -28.59 -2.91 -4.79
N GLU A 183 -29.29 -2.15 -5.62
CA GLU A 183 -30.62 -2.49 -6.16
C GLU A 183 -30.53 -3.68 -7.13
N SER A 184 -29.61 -3.63 -8.10
CA SER A 184 -29.45 -4.71 -9.11
C SER A 184 -29.01 -6.03 -8.49
N THR A 185 -28.27 -5.98 -7.40
CA THR A 185 -27.90 -7.18 -6.63
C THR A 185 -28.94 -7.54 -5.57
N ASN A 186 -29.96 -6.72 -5.29
CA ASN A 186 -30.90 -6.88 -4.18
C ASN A 186 -30.19 -7.02 -2.81
N LEU A 187 -29.09 -6.29 -2.61
CA LEU A 187 -28.34 -6.28 -1.36
C LEU A 187 -29.02 -5.39 -0.31
N ASN A 188 -29.17 -5.93 0.90
CA ASN A 188 -29.62 -5.11 2.02
C ASN A 188 -28.42 -4.40 2.65
N ARG A 189 -28.28 -3.12 2.32
CA ARG A 189 -27.23 -2.22 2.82
C ARG A 189 -27.11 -2.21 4.34
N ASP A 190 -28.22 -2.19 5.08
CA ASP A 190 -28.17 -2.13 6.55
C ASP A 190 -27.65 -3.42 7.20
N LYS A 191 -27.88 -4.58 6.54
CA LYS A 191 -27.34 -5.86 7.00
C LYS A 191 -25.83 -5.94 6.79
N ILE A 192 -25.34 -5.55 5.61
CA ILE A 192 -23.91 -5.61 5.32
C ILE A 192 -23.13 -4.55 6.08
N PHE A 193 -23.68 -3.34 6.28
CA PHE A 193 -22.95 -2.21 6.87
C PHE A 193 -22.25 -2.55 8.19
N ASN A 194 -22.87 -3.35 9.07
CA ASN A 194 -22.29 -3.76 10.35
C ASN A 194 -21.85 -5.24 10.38
N SER A 195 -21.71 -5.89 9.23
CA SER A 195 -21.30 -7.30 9.19
C SER A 195 -19.89 -7.48 9.77
N SER A 196 -19.72 -8.50 10.61
CA SER A 196 -18.39 -8.93 11.05
C SER A 196 -17.60 -9.63 9.94
N ASP A 197 -18.31 -10.13 8.92
CA ASP A 197 -17.75 -10.84 7.77
C ASP A 197 -18.50 -10.41 6.50
N PRO A 198 -18.10 -9.28 5.88
CA PRO A 198 -18.75 -8.78 4.68
C PRO A 198 -18.51 -9.68 3.46
N TYR A 199 -17.37 -10.36 3.37
CA TYR A 199 -17.05 -11.23 2.22
C TYR A 199 -17.92 -12.47 2.19
N SER A 200 -18.03 -13.20 3.30
CA SER A 200 -18.98 -14.33 3.36
C SER A 200 -20.42 -13.89 3.13
N PHE A 201 -20.80 -12.68 3.57
CA PHE A 201 -22.12 -12.14 3.28
C PHE A 201 -22.34 -11.94 1.77
N LEU A 202 -21.38 -11.32 1.09
CA LEU A 202 -21.43 -11.07 -0.35
C LEU A 202 -21.41 -12.37 -1.16
N ASP A 203 -20.51 -13.30 -0.85
CA ASP A 203 -20.40 -14.57 -1.55
C ASP A 203 -21.69 -15.38 -1.47
N ASN A 204 -22.28 -15.47 -0.27
CA ASN A 204 -23.57 -16.14 -0.08
C ASN A 204 -24.70 -15.44 -0.83
N HIS A 205 -24.60 -14.12 -1.02
CA HIS A 205 -25.57 -13.35 -1.77
C HIS A 205 -25.44 -13.61 -3.26
N TYR A 206 -24.25 -13.47 -3.84
CA TYR A 206 -23.99 -13.76 -5.26
C TYR A 206 -24.34 -15.20 -5.64
N LYS A 207 -23.99 -16.18 -4.79
CA LYS A 207 -24.34 -17.59 -5.01
C LYS A 207 -25.85 -17.82 -5.11
N LYS A 208 -26.68 -17.09 -4.35
CA LYS A 208 -28.15 -17.18 -4.44
C LYS A 208 -28.70 -16.71 -5.77
N PHE A 209 -28.00 -15.79 -6.44
CA PHE A 209 -28.37 -15.28 -7.76
C PHE A 209 -27.71 -16.07 -8.90
N GLY A 210 -27.08 -17.21 -8.61
CA GLY A 210 -26.40 -18.03 -9.61
C GLY A 210 -25.13 -17.39 -10.19
N GLY A 211 -24.57 -16.40 -9.49
CA GLY A 211 -23.35 -15.71 -9.86
C GLY A 211 -22.22 -15.95 -8.86
N GLU A 212 -21.05 -15.44 -9.21
CA GLU A 212 -19.87 -15.39 -8.34
C GLU A 212 -19.39 -13.94 -8.29
N ARG A 213 -18.83 -13.55 -7.14
CA ARG A 213 -18.14 -12.27 -7.00
C ARG A 213 -16.94 -12.29 -7.94
N LYS A 214 -16.92 -11.42 -8.94
CA LYS A 214 -15.76 -11.25 -9.82
C LYS A 214 -14.92 -10.11 -9.27
N THR A 215 -13.68 -10.41 -8.92
CA THR A 215 -12.67 -9.37 -8.74
C THR A 215 -12.13 -9.03 -10.13
N PRO A 216 -12.34 -7.82 -10.65
CA PRO A 216 -11.77 -7.44 -11.93
C PRO A 216 -10.25 -7.46 -11.83
N SER A 217 -9.60 -8.41 -12.50
CA SER A 217 -8.16 -8.36 -12.75
C SER A 217 -7.93 -7.32 -13.86
N LEU A 218 -7.37 -6.18 -13.46
CA LEU A 218 -6.94 -5.13 -14.38
C LEU A 218 -5.40 -5.16 -14.39
N GLU A 219 -4.85 -5.81 -15.42
CA GLU A 219 -3.43 -5.65 -15.73
C GLU A 219 -3.16 -4.16 -16.00
N SER A 220 -2.23 -3.58 -15.24
CA SER A 220 -1.82 -2.19 -15.35
C SER A 220 -0.33 -2.13 -15.62
N LYS A 221 0.07 -1.28 -16.57
CA LYS A 221 1.50 -0.96 -16.80
C LYS A 221 2.05 0.02 -15.76
N HIS A 222 1.18 0.64 -14.96
CA HIS A 222 1.52 1.78 -14.12
C HIS A 222 1.29 1.51 -12.63
N SER A 223 0.91 0.30 -12.27
CA SER A 223 0.73 -0.12 -10.88
C SER A 223 0.85 -1.65 -10.76
N PRO A 224 1.34 -2.18 -9.63
CA PRO A 224 1.35 -3.62 -9.39
C PRO A 224 -0.06 -4.21 -9.34
N GLU A 225 -0.19 -5.49 -9.69
CA GLU A 225 -1.47 -6.22 -9.60
C GLU A 225 -2.05 -6.19 -8.17
N TRP A 226 -1.21 -6.46 -7.16
CA TRP A 226 -1.62 -6.42 -5.75
C TRP A 226 -2.15 -5.05 -5.33
N PHE A 227 -1.64 -3.96 -5.92
CA PHE A 227 -2.08 -2.60 -5.59
C PHE A 227 -3.51 -2.38 -6.09
N ASN A 228 -3.77 -2.82 -7.33
CA ASN A 228 -5.10 -2.78 -7.93
C ASN A 228 -6.07 -3.71 -7.19
N GLU A 229 -5.62 -4.90 -6.80
CA GLU A 229 -6.43 -5.86 -6.06
C GLU A 229 -6.92 -5.27 -4.73
N ILE A 230 -6.01 -4.73 -3.91
CA ILE A 230 -6.38 -4.08 -2.63
C ILE A 230 -7.34 -2.91 -2.87
N SER A 231 -7.01 -2.04 -3.83
CA SER A 231 -7.79 -0.84 -4.10
C SER A 231 -9.20 -1.19 -4.60
N ASN A 232 -9.29 -2.19 -5.48
CA ASN A 232 -10.55 -2.68 -6.02
C ASN A 232 -11.39 -3.35 -4.94
N GLU A 233 -10.82 -4.24 -4.12
CA GLU A 233 -11.55 -4.89 -3.02
C GLU A 233 -12.11 -3.88 -2.02
N TYR A 234 -11.33 -2.84 -1.70
CA TYR A 234 -11.77 -1.74 -0.84
C TYR A 234 -12.96 -0.98 -1.45
N VAL A 235 -12.86 -0.59 -2.72
CA VAL A 235 -13.92 0.12 -3.45
C VAL A 235 -15.16 -0.76 -3.61
N GLN A 236 -14.99 -2.07 -3.84
CA GLN A 236 -16.09 -3.03 -3.93
C GLN A 236 -16.84 -3.13 -2.60
N LEU A 237 -16.16 -3.20 -1.45
CA LEU A 237 -16.82 -3.17 -0.15
C LEU A 237 -17.67 -1.91 0.03
N ASP A 238 -17.13 -0.75 -0.35
CA ASP A 238 -17.85 0.52 -0.30
C ASP A 238 -19.09 0.52 -1.21
N MET A 239 -18.92 0.06 -2.47
CA MET A 239 -19.99 -0.04 -3.46
C MET A 239 -21.13 -0.96 -3.02
N HIS A 240 -20.82 -2.04 -2.32
CA HIS A 240 -21.81 -2.95 -1.78
C HIS A 240 -22.43 -2.50 -0.45
N GLY A 241 -21.98 -1.36 0.12
CA GLY A 241 -22.57 -0.76 1.30
C GLY A 241 -21.87 -1.11 2.62
N TYR A 242 -20.75 -1.85 2.60
CA TYR A 242 -19.97 -2.13 3.80
C TYR A 242 -19.20 -0.89 4.25
N GLN A 243 -19.55 -0.34 5.41
CA GLN A 243 -18.90 0.85 5.98
C GLN A 243 -18.78 2.01 4.97
N GLU A 244 -19.73 2.08 4.05
CA GLU A 244 -19.67 2.96 2.87
C GLU A 244 -19.47 4.43 3.24
N ASP A 245 -18.75 5.17 2.43
CA ASP A 245 -18.52 6.59 2.65
C ASP A 245 -19.78 7.42 2.38
N ARG A 246 -19.88 8.53 3.10
CA ARG A 246 -20.97 9.48 2.90
C ARG A 246 -20.58 10.37 1.73
N VAL A 247 -21.37 10.35 0.67
CA VAL A 247 -21.23 11.29 -0.44
C VAL A 247 -21.95 12.58 -0.07
N LYS A 248 -21.23 13.71 -0.08
CA LYS A 248 -21.76 15.03 0.30
C LYS A 248 -21.07 16.14 -0.46
N ILE A 249 -21.88 17.02 -1.06
CA ILE A 249 -21.41 18.25 -1.67
C ILE A 249 -22.06 19.44 -0.97
N ASN A 250 -21.32 20.07 -0.06
CA ASN A 250 -21.73 21.29 0.62
C ASN A 250 -20.72 22.42 0.35
N LYS A 251 -21.12 23.68 0.61
CA LYS A 251 -20.21 24.84 0.50
C LYS A 251 -18.97 24.64 1.39
N GLY A 252 -17.87 24.18 0.78
CA GLY A 252 -16.57 24.01 1.43
C GLY A 252 -16.21 22.60 1.92
N ARG A 253 -17.08 21.58 1.75
CA ARG A 253 -16.70 20.17 1.99
C ARG A 253 -17.28 19.31 0.87
N LYS A 254 -16.41 18.54 0.26
CA LYS A 254 -16.69 17.65 -0.86
C LYS A 254 -16.20 16.26 -0.50
N GLU A 255 -17.14 15.33 -0.37
CA GLU A 255 -16.89 13.91 -0.16
C GLU A 255 -17.48 13.17 -1.36
N THR A 256 -16.62 12.69 -2.26
CA THR A 256 -16.99 12.08 -3.56
C THR A 256 -16.26 10.76 -3.77
N PHE A 257 -16.42 10.15 -4.95
CA PHE A 257 -15.73 8.91 -5.30
C PHE A 257 -14.20 9.04 -5.18
N GLN A 258 -13.66 10.23 -5.44
CA GLN A 258 -12.24 10.51 -5.31
C GLN A 258 -11.75 10.22 -3.89
N ASN A 259 -12.50 10.59 -2.85
CA ASN A 259 -12.09 10.32 -1.47
C ASN A 259 -12.04 8.81 -1.17
N THR A 260 -13.05 8.05 -1.61
CA THR A 260 -13.05 6.59 -1.45
C THR A 260 -11.90 5.93 -2.21
N THR A 261 -11.53 6.48 -3.37
CA THR A 261 -10.41 6.01 -4.18
C THR A 261 -9.06 6.34 -3.52
N GLU A 262 -8.88 7.55 -2.98
CA GLU A 262 -7.65 7.88 -2.25
C GLU A 262 -7.50 7.07 -0.96
N ASP A 263 -8.58 6.83 -0.21
CA ASP A 263 -8.57 5.94 0.95
C ASP A 263 -8.16 4.50 0.57
N SER A 264 -8.60 4.01 -0.59
CA SER A 264 -8.21 2.68 -1.09
C SER A 264 -6.74 2.64 -1.49
N PHE A 265 -6.22 3.70 -2.09
CA PHE A 265 -4.80 3.85 -2.41
C PHE A 265 -3.92 3.95 -1.15
N HIS A 266 -4.36 4.67 -0.11
CA HIS A 266 -3.68 4.66 1.19
C HIS A 266 -3.60 3.25 1.76
N ALA A 267 -4.70 2.48 1.70
CA ALA A 267 -4.70 1.09 2.13
C ALA A 267 -3.77 0.21 1.27
N ALA A 268 -3.68 0.44 -0.04
CA ALA A 268 -2.76 -0.29 -0.90
C ALA A 268 -1.30 0.06 -0.57
N PHE A 269 -0.92 1.33 -0.52
CA PHE A 269 0.44 1.74 -0.13
C PHE A 269 0.82 1.23 1.26
N ALA A 270 -0.08 1.27 2.23
CA ALA A 270 0.22 0.82 3.59
C ALA A 270 0.54 -0.68 3.69
N SER A 271 0.12 -1.50 2.70
CA SER A 271 0.43 -2.93 2.65
C SER A 271 1.92 -3.24 2.45
N THR A 272 2.73 -2.22 2.14
CA THR A 272 4.19 -2.32 2.07
C THR A 272 4.86 -2.10 3.44
N CYS A 273 4.11 -1.72 4.47
CA CYS A 273 4.60 -1.37 5.81
C CYS A 273 4.19 -2.40 6.87
N ASP A 274 4.92 -2.48 7.99
CA ASP A 274 4.54 -3.32 9.13
C ASP A 274 3.24 -2.84 9.81
N PHE A 275 3.08 -1.51 9.92
CA PHE A 275 1.95 -0.89 10.63
C PHE A 275 1.23 0.12 9.73
N TYR A 276 -0.11 0.07 9.76
CA TYR A 276 -0.96 1.11 9.21
C TYR A 276 -1.81 1.74 10.32
N LEU A 277 -1.47 2.98 10.69
CA LEU A 277 -2.09 3.67 11.80
C LEU A 277 -3.20 4.60 11.31
N LEU A 278 -4.45 4.27 11.63
CA LEU A 278 -5.58 4.99 11.07
C LEU A 278 -6.67 5.28 12.11
N ASN A 279 -7.02 6.56 12.25
CA ASN A 279 -8.03 6.98 13.22
C ASN A 279 -9.46 6.89 12.68
N ASP A 280 -9.67 7.03 11.36
CA ASP A 280 -11.01 6.95 10.76
C ASP A 280 -11.66 5.56 10.97
N LYS A 281 -12.92 5.52 11.40
CA LYS A 281 -13.56 4.25 11.77
C LYS A 281 -13.88 3.40 10.53
N LYS A 282 -14.33 4.01 9.45
CA LYS A 282 -14.79 3.29 8.25
C LYS A 282 -13.62 2.76 7.45
N ALA A 283 -12.62 3.60 7.19
CA ALA A 283 -11.41 3.17 6.52
C ALA A 283 -10.70 2.07 7.32
N PHE A 284 -10.66 2.15 8.66
CA PHE A 284 -10.12 1.07 9.49
C PHE A 284 -10.85 -0.24 9.25
N ASN A 285 -12.18 -0.24 9.37
CA ASN A 285 -12.99 -1.44 9.19
C ASN A 285 -12.85 -2.01 7.77
N LYS A 286 -12.88 -1.17 6.72
CA LYS A 286 -12.71 -1.58 5.32
C LYS A 286 -11.32 -2.18 5.11
N THR A 287 -10.25 -1.48 5.48
CA THR A 287 -8.88 -1.95 5.29
C THR A 287 -8.62 -3.25 6.07
N SER A 288 -9.06 -3.36 7.32
CA SER A 288 -8.93 -4.61 8.08
C SER A 288 -9.60 -5.78 7.37
N LYS A 289 -10.79 -5.60 6.80
CA LYS A 289 -11.47 -6.68 6.06
C LYS A 289 -10.80 -7.02 4.74
N VAL A 290 -10.34 -6.03 3.98
CA VAL A 290 -9.57 -6.27 2.76
C VAL A 290 -8.29 -7.04 3.07
N TYR A 291 -7.59 -6.66 4.14
CA TYR A 291 -6.36 -7.35 4.53
C TYR A 291 -6.61 -8.77 5.03
N ASP A 292 -7.69 -9.01 5.78
CA ASP A 292 -8.10 -10.35 6.20
C ASP A 292 -8.37 -11.25 4.97
N GLU A 293 -9.14 -10.76 3.99
CA GLU A 293 -9.52 -11.49 2.77
C GLU A 293 -8.30 -11.82 1.89
N LEU A 294 -7.45 -10.81 1.66
CA LEU A 294 -6.25 -10.93 0.81
C LEU A 294 -5.04 -11.50 1.56
N LYS A 295 -5.19 -11.85 2.85
CA LYS A 295 -4.13 -12.36 3.73
C LYS A 295 -2.91 -11.43 3.79
N ILE A 296 -3.17 -10.12 3.85
CA ILE A 296 -2.15 -9.09 4.00
C ILE A 296 -1.76 -9.02 5.49
N ASN A 297 -0.48 -9.10 5.77
CA ASN A 297 0.04 -9.20 7.13
C ASN A 297 0.46 -7.87 7.77
N THR A 298 0.16 -6.73 7.14
CA THR A 298 0.30 -5.39 7.73
C THR A 298 -0.69 -5.19 8.87
N TRP A 299 -0.23 -4.64 9.99
CA TRP A 299 -1.04 -4.44 11.19
C TRP A 299 -1.81 -3.13 11.11
N VAL A 300 -3.11 -3.22 10.84
CA VAL A 300 -4.02 -2.08 10.86
C VAL A 300 -4.41 -1.78 12.31
N GLN A 301 -4.02 -0.62 12.84
CA GLN A 301 -4.23 -0.28 14.25
C GLN A 301 -4.78 1.13 14.44
N LYS A 302 -5.56 1.31 15.51
CA LYS A 302 -5.87 2.64 16.04
C LYS A 302 -4.66 3.23 16.77
N PRO A 303 -4.54 4.57 16.85
CA PRO A 303 -3.45 5.23 17.57
C PRO A 303 -3.18 4.67 18.98
N LYS A 304 -4.24 4.41 19.75
CA LYS A 304 -4.12 3.87 21.11
C LYS A 304 -3.61 2.43 21.13
N GLU A 305 -4.10 1.59 20.21
CA GLU A 305 -3.68 0.18 20.11
C GLU A 305 -2.19 0.08 19.77
N PHE A 306 -1.70 0.97 18.90
CA PHE A 306 -0.28 1.06 18.59
C PHE A 306 0.56 1.54 19.77
N ILE A 307 0.11 2.56 20.51
CA ILE A 307 0.81 3.02 21.72
C ILE A 307 0.92 1.87 22.74
N ASP A 308 -0.17 1.15 22.98
CA ASP A 308 -0.20 0.02 23.91
C ASP A 308 0.75 -1.10 23.43
N HIS A 309 0.78 -1.39 22.12
CA HIS A 309 1.71 -2.34 21.51
C HIS A 309 3.17 -1.87 21.64
N TYR A 310 3.45 -0.62 21.32
CA TYR A 310 4.77 0.00 21.41
C TYR A 310 5.33 -0.11 22.83
N ASN A 311 4.56 0.35 23.82
CA ASN A 311 4.97 0.35 25.22
C ASN A 311 5.29 -1.06 25.72
N LYS A 312 4.54 -2.06 25.25
CA LYS A 312 4.69 -3.45 25.65
C LYS A 312 5.84 -4.19 24.94
N PHE A 313 6.11 -3.88 23.68
CA PHE A 313 6.96 -4.73 22.83
C PHE A 313 8.08 -4.01 22.07
N LEU A 314 7.95 -2.71 21.79
CA LEU A 314 8.88 -1.97 20.91
C LEU A 314 9.69 -0.90 21.66
N SER A 315 9.38 -0.64 22.93
CA SER A 315 10.01 0.42 23.74
C SER A 315 11.38 0.02 24.32
N SER A 316 11.63 -1.28 24.51
CA SER A 316 12.86 -1.81 25.09
C SER A 316 13.99 -1.86 24.05
N ARG A 317 15.14 -1.27 24.37
CA ARG A 317 16.36 -1.30 23.54
C ARG A 317 17.53 -2.05 24.16
N ASP A 318 17.25 -2.92 25.12
CA ASP A 318 18.29 -3.77 25.68
C ASP A 318 18.60 -4.92 24.72
N TYR A 319 19.62 -4.75 23.88
CA TYR A 319 20.04 -5.77 22.93
C TYR A 319 20.60 -7.03 23.60
N LYS A 320 20.99 -6.97 24.89
CA LYS A 320 21.27 -8.19 25.67
C LYS A 320 19.98 -8.96 25.97
N LEU A 321 18.91 -8.25 26.31
CA LEU A 321 17.58 -8.85 26.46
C LEU A 321 17.09 -9.44 25.13
N HIS A 322 17.36 -8.80 24.00
CA HIS A 322 17.04 -9.36 22.67
C HIS A 322 17.72 -10.72 22.47
N LEU A 323 19.02 -10.82 22.77
CA LEU A 323 19.74 -12.09 22.70
C LEU A 323 19.22 -13.13 23.70
N GLN A 324 18.84 -12.73 24.91
CA GLN A 324 18.21 -13.64 25.88
C GLN A 324 16.90 -14.22 25.34
N ILE A 325 16.01 -13.36 24.82
CA ILE A 325 14.75 -13.79 24.20
C ILE A 325 15.00 -14.74 23.02
N PHE A 326 15.99 -14.44 22.18
CA PHE A 326 16.42 -15.34 21.11
C PHE A 326 16.85 -16.71 21.66
N MET A 327 17.73 -16.75 22.66
CA MET A 327 18.24 -17.98 23.26
C MET A 327 17.13 -18.80 23.95
N ASP A 328 16.20 -18.14 24.62
CA ASP A 328 15.05 -18.77 25.26
C ASP A 328 14.12 -19.40 24.22
N LEU A 329 13.84 -18.70 23.12
CA LEU A 329 12.97 -19.19 22.05
C LEU A 329 13.57 -20.41 21.33
N ILE A 330 14.86 -20.37 20.95
CA ILE A 330 15.51 -21.51 20.27
C ILE A 330 15.62 -22.75 21.16
N SER A 331 15.60 -22.56 22.48
CA SER A 331 15.62 -23.64 23.48
C SER A 331 14.21 -24.13 23.83
N SER A 332 13.18 -23.43 23.38
CA SER A 332 11.78 -23.78 23.65
C SER A 332 11.23 -24.78 22.63
N ASN A 333 10.10 -25.42 22.98
CA ASN A 333 9.32 -26.24 22.06
C ASN A 333 8.18 -25.46 21.35
N ASN A 334 8.23 -24.12 21.38
CA ASN A 334 7.20 -23.28 20.79
C ASN A 334 7.60 -22.82 19.38
N PHE A 335 7.41 -23.70 18.40
CA PHE A 335 7.76 -23.44 17.01
C PHE A 335 6.70 -24.00 16.05
N ILE A 336 6.69 -23.47 14.83
CA ILE A 336 5.98 -24.05 13.70
C ILE A 336 6.97 -24.92 12.92
N GLU A 337 6.67 -26.21 12.81
CA GLU A 337 7.48 -27.16 12.05
C GLU A 337 7.00 -27.25 10.59
N GLN A 338 7.93 -27.21 9.64
CA GLN A 338 7.70 -27.43 8.22
C GLN A 338 8.71 -28.44 7.69
N LYS A 339 8.21 -29.56 7.16
CA LYS A 339 9.03 -30.61 6.54
C LYS A 339 9.20 -30.34 5.04
N THR A 340 10.43 -30.51 4.56
CA THR A 340 10.82 -30.39 3.16
C THR A 340 11.72 -31.57 2.77
N ASP A 341 11.99 -31.74 1.47
CA ASP A 341 12.90 -32.80 0.99
C ASP A 341 14.34 -32.61 1.49
N SER A 342 14.74 -31.37 1.79
CA SER A 342 16.09 -31.03 2.27
C SER A 342 16.24 -31.13 3.79
N GLY A 343 15.14 -31.16 4.56
CA GLY A 343 15.18 -31.20 6.01
C GLY A 343 13.96 -30.60 6.71
N LEU A 344 14.11 -30.31 8.00
CA LEU A 344 13.10 -29.71 8.85
C LEU A 344 13.40 -28.23 9.10
N PHE A 345 12.41 -27.38 8.89
CA PHE A 345 12.43 -25.97 9.29
C PHE A 345 11.57 -25.79 10.54
N TYR A 346 12.13 -25.11 11.54
CA TYR A 346 11.43 -24.68 12.73
C TYR A 346 11.40 -23.15 12.72
N THR A 347 10.19 -22.58 12.66
CA THR A 347 9.97 -21.13 12.66
C THR A 347 9.40 -20.68 13.99
N MET A 348 9.99 -19.63 14.56
CA MET A 348 9.52 -18.97 15.78
C MET A 348 9.33 -17.48 15.51
N TYR A 349 8.31 -16.90 16.14
CA TYR A 349 8.00 -15.47 16.03
C TYR A 349 8.20 -14.83 17.42
N PRO A 350 9.31 -14.10 17.64
CA PRO A 350 9.51 -13.38 18.88
C PRO A 350 8.40 -12.34 19.08
N PRO A 351 8.03 -12.02 20.33
CA PRO A 351 7.04 -10.98 20.62
C PRO A 351 7.57 -9.55 20.38
N ILE A 352 8.84 -9.42 19.99
CA ILE A 352 9.55 -8.16 19.76
C ILE A 352 10.32 -8.22 18.44
N TYR A 353 10.75 -7.06 17.93
CA TYR A 353 11.70 -6.96 16.84
C TYR A 353 13.13 -7.02 17.41
N LEU A 354 13.79 -8.18 17.26
CA LEU A 354 15.19 -8.34 17.62
C LEU A 354 16.05 -7.38 16.79
N PHE A 355 16.87 -6.60 17.49
CA PHE A 355 17.67 -5.49 16.92
C PHE A 355 16.83 -4.45 16.16
N ASP A 356 15.58 -4.27 16.59
CA ASP A 356 14.60 -3.35 15.99
C ASP A 356 14.42 -3.61 14.48
N PHE A 357 14.58 -4.87 14.05
CA PHE A 357 14.49 -5.27 12.65
C PHE A 357 13.96 -6.69 12.45
N PHE A 358 14.49 -7.69 13.16
CA PHE A 358 14.15 -9.10 12.94
C PHE A 358 12.98 -9.55 13.82
N ASN A 359 11.90 -10.02 13.21
CA ASN A 359 10.71 -10.55 13.90
C ASN A 359 10.46 -12.04 13.55
N LYS A 360 11.46 -12.75 13.04
CA LYS A 360 11.40 -14.18 12.72
C LYS A 360 12.72 -14.88 13.00
N ILE A 361 12.65 -15.99 13.71
CA ILE A 361 13.79 -16.90 13.94
C ILE A 361 13.53 -18.19 13.16
N THR A 362 14.53 -18.63 12.40
CA THR A 362 14.47 -19.92 11.68
C THR A 362 15.62 -20.81 12.11
N ARG A 363 15.29 -22.05 12.49
CA ARG A 363 16.25 -23.14 12.65
C ARG A 363 16.01 -24.18 11.55
N PHE A 364 17.06 -24.59 10.87
CA PHE A 364 17.02 -25.65 9.86
C PHE A 364 17.87 -26.83 10.32
N GLU A 365 17.32 -28.02 10.14
CA GLU A 365 18.00 -29.31 10.35
C GLU A 365 17.93 -30.13 9.06
N GLY A 366 19.05 -30.19 8.36
CA GLY A 366 19.20 -30.88 7.09
C GLY A 366 19.27 -32.39 7.24
N VAL A 367 18.84 -33.10 6.20
CA VAL A 367 18.94 -34.57 6.13
C VAL A 367 20.39 -35.07 6.14
N ASP A 368 21.33 -34.22 5.72
CA ASP A 368 22.78 -34.43 5.75
C ASP A 368 23.41 -34.10 7.11
N GLY A 369 22.60 -33.71 8.10
CA GLY A 369 23.05 -33.27 9.41
C GLY A 369 23.55 -31.82 9.47
N ALA A 370 23.33 -31.03 8.41
CA ALA A 370 23.56 -29.58 8.45
C ALA A 370 22.60 -28.93 9.45
N LYS A 371 23.10 -27.98 10.25
CA LYS A 371 22.29 -27.19 11.16
C LYS A 371 22.54 -25.71 10.91
N LEU A 372 21.48 -24.93 10.85
CA LEU A 372 21.55 -23.50 10.59
C LEU A 372 20.53 -22.78 11.48
N THR A 373 20.96 -21.68 12.10
CA THR A 373 20.04 -20.78 12.81
C THR A 373 20.25 -19.36 12.30
N TYR A 374 19.17 -18.67 11.97
CA TYR A 374 19.25 -17.29 11.51
C TYR A 374 18.02 -16.47 11.89
N LEU A 375 18.23 -15.16 12.01
CA LEU A 375 17.19 -14.16 12.13
C LEU A 375 16.82 -13.62 10.76
N SER A 376 15.53 -13.34 10.58
CA SER A 376 14.98 -12.76 9.36
C SER A 376 13.73 -11.94 9.67
N GLN A 377 13.14 -11.34 8.65
CA GLN A 377 11.86 -10.65 8.75
C GLN A 377 10.71 -11.54 8.24
N ASN A 378 9.63 -11.60 9.00
CA ASN A 378 8.28 -11.80 8.50
C ASN A 378 7.79 -10.47 7.92
N LYS A 379 8.22 -10.20 6.68
CA LYS A 379 8.04 -8.92 6.00
C LYS A 379 6.57 -8.66 5.67
N PRO A 380 6.15 -7.39 5.53
CA PRO A 380 4.88 -7.04 4.92
C PRO A 380 4.67 -7.74 3.56
N THR A 381 3.43 -8.09 3.23
CA THR A 381 3.08 -8.88 2.04
C THR A 381 3.64 -8.26 0.75
N ASN A 382 3.61 -6.93 0.65
CA ASN A 382 4.06 -6.19 -0.54
C ASN A 382 5.36 -5.40 -0.28
N TYR A 383 6.19 -5.90 0.63
CA TYR A 383 7.41 -5.25 1.10
C TYR A 383 8.53 -5.16 0.05
N PHE A 384 9.33 -4.11 0.17
CA PHE A 384 10.61 -3.95 -0.49
C PHE A 384 11.64 -3.47 0.56
N VAL A 385 12.88 -3.93 0.46
CA VAL A 385 13.95 -3.49 1.38
C VAL A 385 14.41 -2.10 0.99
N THR A 386 14.49 -1.19 1.96
CA THR A 386 15.15 0.10 1.76
C THR A 386 16.59 0.08 2.24
N PHE A 387 17.45 0.85 1.56
CA PHE A 387 18.83 1.09 2.00
C PHE A 387 18.88 1.59 3.45
N LEU A 388 17.93 2.45 3.85
CA LEU A 388 17.92 3.06 5.17
C LEU A 388 17.70 2.04 6.29
N GLU A 389 16.82 1.06 6.08
CA GLU A 389 16.60 -0.02 7.05
C GLU A 389 17.87 -0.86 7.26
N ILE A 390 18.55 -1.23 6.17
CA ILE A 390 19.79 -2.02 6.26
C ILE A 390 20.91 -1.21 6.88
N LYS A 391 21.05 0.07 6.51
CA LYS A 391 22.02 0.99 7.11
C LYS A 391 21.82 1.09 8.62
N ASN A 392 20.59 1.32 9.08
CA ASN A 392 20.28 1.44 10.50
C ASN A 392 20.51 0.11 11.24
N LEU A 393 20.19 -1.02 10.62
CA LEU A 393 20.48 -2.33 11.21
C LEU A 393 21.99 -2.57 11.35
N VAL A 394 22.79 -2.31 10.31
CA VAL A 394 24.26 -2.45 10.39
C VAL A 394 24.81 -1.59 11.51
N GLN A 395 24.38 -0.33 11.61
CA GLN A 395 24.78 0.56 12.70
C GLN A 395 24.47 -0.03 14.08
N ARG A 396 23.26 -0.57 14.30
CA ARG A 396 22.89 -1.19 15.59
C ARG A 396 23.70 -2.44 15.90
N LEU A 397 24.00 -3.26 14.88
CA LEU A 397 24.86 -4.43 15.04
C LEU A 397 26.29 -4.01 15.41
N GLU A 398 26.83 -2.96 14.79
CA GLU A 398 28.16 -2.42 15.11
C GLU A 398 28.21 -1.77 16.51
N GLU A 399 27.17 -1.05 16.91
CA GLU A 399 27.04 -0.48 18.26
C GLU A 399 27.06 -1.57 19.34
N PHE A 400 26.53 -2.76 19.05
CA PHE A 400 26.44 -3.86 20.00
C PHE A 400 27.64 -4.81 19.96
N PHE A 401 28.08 -5.22 18.77
CA PHE A 401 29.14 -6.23 18.59
C PHE A 401 30.51 -5.63 18.29
N GLY A 402 30.60 -4.31 18.03
CA GLY A 402 31.80 -3.66 17.51
C GLY A 402 31.88 -3.71 15.99
N LEU A 403 32.99 -3.22 15.43
CA LEU A 403 33.23 -3.27 13.99
C LEU A 403 33.25 -4.73 13.49
N ASP A 404 32.81 -4.92 12.25
CA ASP A 404 32.94 -6.19 11.56
C ASP A 404 34.42 -6.58 11.38
N ASN A 405 34.67 -7.84 11.03
CA ASN A 405 36.03 -8.38 10.86
C ASN A 405 36.85 -7.66 9.77
N ASP A 406 36.16 -7.01 8.82
CA ASP A 406 36.77 -6.24 7.73
C ASP A 406 37.03 -4.76 8.10
N GLY A 407 36.54 -4.28 9.24
CA GLY A 407 36.63 -2.88 9.67
C GLY A 407 35.87 -1.90 8.75
N SER A 408 34.81 -2.37 8.10
CA SER A 408 34.11 -1.65 7.02
C SER A 408 33.37 -0.40 7.51
N GLY A 409 32.83 -0.42 8.74
CA GLY A 409 32.06 0.68 9.32
C GLY A 409 30.74 0.97 8.60
N GLU A 410 30.35 2.25 8.59
CA GLU A 410 29.06 2.73 8.09
C GLU A 410 28.77 2.25 6.66
N LEU A 411 27.58 1.67 6.48
CA LEU A 411 27.13 1.18 5.18
C LEU A 411 26.89 2.34 4.19
N THR A 412 27.49 2.24 3.01
CA THR A 412 27.32 3.21 1.91
C THR A 412 26.30 2.72 0.87
N LYS A 413 25.69 3.64 0.10
CA LYS A 413 24.75 3.28 -0.97
C LYS A 413 25.39 2.40 -2.05
N ASP A 414 26.69 2.56 -2.29
CA ASP A 414 27.42 1.80 -3.32
C ASP A 414 27.63 0.33 -2.92
N GLU A 415 27.68 0.03 -1.61
CA GLU A 415 27.64 -1.36 -1.10
C GLU A 415 26.26 -2.00 -1.27
N PHE A 416 25.23 -1.19 -1.55
CA PHE A 416 23.85 -1.60 -1.74
C PHE A 416 23.43 -1.40 -3.22
N TYR A 417 24.24 -1.94 -4.14
CA TYR A 417 23.99 -1.84 -5.58
C TYR A 417 23.96 -3.22 -6.23
N LYS A 418 22.89 -3.49 -7.01
CA LYS A 418 22.72 -4.69 -7.85
C LYS A 418 22.80 -6.05 -7.14
N GLU A 419 21.94 -6.28 -6.14
CA GLU A 419 21.64 -7.62 -5.58
C GLU A 419 22.82 -8.35 -4.89
N GLU A 420 24.03 -7.80 -4.95
CA GLU A 420 25.25 -8.36 -4.36
C GLU A 420 25.69 -7.48 -3.18
N TRP A 421 25.09 -7.70 -2.01
CA TRP A 421 25.59 -7.07 -0.79
C TRP A 421 26.76 -7.86 -0.21
N LYS A 422 27.89 -7.18 0.03
CA LYS A 422 29.05 -7.77 0.71
C LYS A 422 28.64 -8.14 2.14
N LYS A 423 28.62 -9.43 2.45
CA LYS A 423 28.33 -9.94 3.79
C LYS A 423 29.19 -9.22 4.86
N ARG A 424 28.60 -8.94 6.01
CA ARG A 424 29.31 -8.48 7.22
C ARG A 424 29.47 -9.65 8.17
N VAL A 425 30.64 -9.80 8.80
CA VAL A 425 30.93 -10.92 9.70
C VAL A 425 31.53 -10.39 11.00
N TRP A 426 31.03 -10.88 12.14
CA TRP A 426 31.55 -10.60 13.47
C TRP A 426 31.97 -11.91 14.14
N SER A 427 33.22 -12.00 14.58
CA SER A 427 33.70 -13.09 15.42
C SER A 427 33.40 -12.79 16.89
N ILE A 428 32.46 -13.52 17.49
CA ILE A 428 32.07 -13.31 18.89
C ILE A 428 33.04 -14.02 19.83
N ASN A 429 33.42 -15.25 19.47
CA ASN A 429 34.45 -16.05 20.13
C ASN A 429 34.96 -17.12 19.15
N GLU A 430 35.77 -18.05 19.63
CA GLU A 430 36.38 -19.12 18.81
C GLU A 430 35.35 -20.07 18.17
N SER A 431 34.15 -20.21 18.74
CA SER A 431 33.14 -21.18 18.28
C SER A 431 31.88 -20.55 17.69
N LEU A 432 31.71 -19.23 17.79
CA LEU A 432 30.55 -18.50 17.29
C LEU A 432 30.95 -17.28 16.47
N SER A 433 30.44 -17.25 15.24
CA SER A 433 30.44 -16.05 14.40
C SER A 433 29.03 -15.66 13.97
N LEU A 434 28.84 -14.37 13.75
CA LEU A 434 27.62 -13.82 13.18
C LEU A 434 27.90 -13.38 11.75
N ARG A 435 27.01 -13.74 10.83
CA ARG A 435 27.12 -13.35 9.42
C ARG A 435 25.83 -12.68 8.96
N PHE A 436 25.91 -11.40 8.63
CA PHE A 436 24.79 -10.64 8.08
C PHE A 436 24.94 -10.55 6.55
N GLN A 437 23.92 -10.99 5.81
CA GLN A 437 23.90 -10.91 4.34
C GLN A 437 22.47 -10.70 3.82
N ALA A 438 22.34 -10.22 2.57
CA ALA A 438 21.08 -10.09 1.88
C ALA A 438 21.03 -11.12 0.75
N ASN A 439 20.13 -12.10 0.86
CA ASN A 439 19.91 -13.09 -0.18
C ASN A 439 18.57 -12.80 -0.86
N ASN A 440 18.54 -12.52 -2.17
CA ASN A 440 17.30 -12.25 -2.90
C ASN A 440 16.42 -11.18 -2.21
N TYR A 441 17.01 -10.06 -1.80
CA TYR A 441 16.34 -9.01 -1.01
C TYR A 441 15.93 -9.41 0.41
N HIS A 442 16.33 -10.57 0.94
CA HIS A 442 16.11 -10.94 2.35
C HIS A 442 17.37 -10.72 3.18
N ALA A 443 17.31 -9.70 4.04
CA ALA A 443 18.29 -9.46 5.09
C ALA A 443 18.21 -10.56 6.16
N GLN A 444 19.31 -11.28 6.36
CA GLN A 444 19.41 -12.44 7.24
C GLN A 444 20.68 -12.39 8.09
N LEU A 445 20.54 -12.56 9.40
CA LEU A 445 21.65 -12.67 10.34
C LEU A 445 21.81 -14.11 10.79
N TYR A 446 22.88 -14.76 10.34
CA TYR A 446 23.21 -16.15 10.63
C TYR A 446 24.05 -16.27 11.90
N PHE A 447 23.77 -17.32 12.68
CA PHE A 447 24.53 -17.73 13.85
C PHE A 447 25.33 -18.99 13.47
N ASP A 448 26.55 -18.78 13.02
CA ASP A 448 27.44 -19.82 12.52
C ASP A 448 28.25 -20.37 13.72
N ILE A 449 27.88 -21.59 14.17
CA ILE A 449 28.55 -22.30 15.26
C ILE A 449 29.55 -23.28 14.65
N GLU A 450 30.84 -23.09 14.92
CA GLU A 450 31.86 -24.07 14.53
C GLU A 450 31.66 -25.35 15.36
N LYS A 451 31.58 -26.50 14.69
CA LYS A 451 31.64 -27.79 15.39
C LYS A 451 33.01 -27.88 16.03
N GLU A 452 33.09 -28.19 17.33
CA GLU A 452 34.35 -28.63 17.93
C GLU A 452 34.98 -29.67 17.01
N PRO A 453 36.26 -29.53 16.60
CA PRO A 453 36.93 -30.57 15.86
C PRO A 453 36.83 -31.82 16.73
N ALA A 454 36.24 -32.90 16.17
CA ALA A 454 36.13 -34.17 16.85
C ALA A 454 37.50 -34.51 17.43
N GLY A 455 37.61 -34.42 18.76
CA GLY A 455 38.87 -34.65 19.45
C GLY A 455 39.40 -35.99 18.96
N ASN A 456 40.62 -35.97 18.41
CA ASN A 456 41.39 -37.18 18.21
C ASN A 456 41.55 -37.82 19.60
N ASN A 457 40.62 -38.71 19.95
CA ASN A 457 40.83 -39.68 21.01
C ASN A 457 41.95 -40.59 20.52
N GLY A 458 43.18 -40.22 20.89
CA GLY A 458 44.37 -41.04 20.74
C GLY A 458 44.38 -42.23 21.67
#